data_AF-A0A850NQC0-F1
#
_entry.id   AF-A0A850NQC0-F1
#
_cell.length_a   1.000
_cell.length_b   1.000
_cell.length_c   1.000
_cell.angle_alpha   90.00
_cell.angle_beta   90.00
_cell.angle_gamma   90.00
#
_symmetry.space_group_name_H-M   'P 1'
#
loop_
_entity.id
_entity.type
_entity.pdbx_description
1 polymer ?
#
loop_
_entity_poly.entity_id
_entity_poly.type
_entity_poly.pdbx_seq_one_letter_code
_entity_poly.pdbx_strand_id
1 'polypeptide(L)'
;PGFADWTALESTVLDALRTRIAQAGGLARFTWGAVNHVGIHHPLARAVPGLSRLTDPSDLPEAGDTMVPRVQITGFGASERLVVSPGWEGEGLLSMPSTQGGNPLSGYGDAAHEAWRLGRPYPLLPGRPVATLVLRPPG
;
A
#
# COMPACT_ATOMS: atom_id res chain seq x y z
N PRO A 1 -11.79 -3.12 33.95
CA PRO A 1 -12.89 -2.28 34.47
C PRO A 1 -13.98 -2.10 33.40
N GLY A 2 -15.22 -2.55 33.67
CA GLY A 2 -16.36 -2.41 32.76
C GLY A 2 -17.25 -3.65 32.60
N PHE A 3 -16.76 -4.83 32.98
CA PHE A 3 -17.51 -6.10 32.95
C PHE A 3 -17.40 -6.80 34.30
N ALA A 4 -18.42 -7.62 34.64
CA ALA A 4 -18.48 -8.35 35.90
C ALA A 4 -17.44 -9.48 35.99
N ASP A 5 -17.19 -10.17 34.87
CA ASP A 5 -16.22 -11.25 34.73
C ASP A 5 -15.80 -11.44 33.26
N TRP A 6 -14.97 -12.43 32.98
CA TRP A 6 -14.51 -12.77 31.64
C TRP A 6 -15.65 -13.25 30.72
N THR A 7 -16.60 -14.01 31.25
CA THR A 7 -17.76 -14.52 30.50
C THR A 7 -18.64 -13.38 30.00
N ALA A 8 -18.86 -12.36 30.83
CA ALA A 8 -19.61 -11.16 30.47
C ALA A 8 -18.91 -10.35 29.37
N LEU A 9 -17.58 -10.26 29.40
CA LEU A 9 -16.79 -9.65 28.34
C LEU A 9 -16.92 -10.45 27.03
N GLU A 10 -16.66 -11.75 27.08
CA GLU A 10 -16.68 -12.64 25.91
C GLU A 10 -18.04 -12.63 25.21
N SER A 11 -19.14 -12.78 25.97
CA SER A 11 -20.50 -12.73 25.43
C SER A 11 -20.80 -11.39 24.75
N THR A 12 -20.43 -10.27 25.38
CA THR A 12 -20.61 -8.93 24.80
C THR A 12 -19.82 -8.78 23.49
N VAL A 13 -18.58 -9.26 23.44
CA VAL A 13 -17.75 -9.20 22.23
C VAL A 13 -18.33 -10.08 21.13
N LEU A 14 -18.80 -11.29 21.45
CA LEU A 14 -19.39 -12.21 20.49
C LEU A 14 -20.69 -11.67 19.90
N ASP A 15 -21.56 -11.03 20.69
CA ASP A 15 -22.79 -10.40 20.20
C ASP A 15 -22.49 -9.21 19.26
N ALA A 16 -21.50 -8.39 19.61
CA ALA A 16 -21.02 -7.31 18.75
C ALA A 16 -20.44 -7.86 17.44
N LEU A 17 -19.64 -8.94 17.49
CA LEU A 17 -19.09 -9.59 16.31
C LEU A 17 -20.18 -10.17 15.41
N ARG A 18 -21.19 -10.84 15.99
CA ARG A 18 -22.33 -11.37 15.23
C ARG A 18 -23.04 -10.27 14.44
N THR A 19 -23.24 -9.11 15.05
CA THR A 19 -23.86 -7.95 14.39
C THR A 19 -22.99 -7.44 13.23
N ARG A 20 -21.68 -7.30 13.43
CA ARG A 20 -20.76 -6.83 12.38
C ARG A 20 -20.61 -7.83 11.23
N ILE A 21 -20.57 -9.13 11.52
CA ILE A 21 -20.55 -10.19 10.51
C ILE A 21 -21.83 -10.14 9.66
N ALA A 22 -23.00 -9.96 10.30
CA ALA A 22 -24.26 -9.81 9.58
C ALA A 22 -24.26 -8.58 8.66
N GLN A 23 -23.76 -7.43 9.14
CA GLN A 23 -23.63 -6.19 8.35
C GLN A 23 -22.67 -6.36 7.15
N ALA A 24 -21.60 -7.13 7.30
CA ALA A 24 -20.70 -7.45 6.19
C ALA A 24 -21.31 -8.42 5.16
N GLY A 25 -22.48 -9.00 5.44
CA GLY A 25 -23.13 -9.99 4.58
C GLY A 25 -22.61 -11.42 4.79
N GLY A 26 -22.10 -11.73 5.99
CA GLY A 26 -21.67 -13.05 6.40
C GLY A 26 -20.16 -13.19 6.60
N LEU A 27 -19.75 -14.31 7.19
CA LEU A 27 -18.36 -14.54 7.62
C LEU A 27 -17.35 -14.48 6.46
N ALA A 28 -17.73 -14.98 5.28
CA ALA A 28 -16.88 -14.95 4.08
C ALA A 28 -16.53 -13.53 3.61
N ARG A 29 -17.32 -12.52 3.97
CA ARG A 29 -17.10 -11.11 3.64
C ARG A 29 -16.52 -10.31 4.81
N PHE A 30 -16.53 -10.88 6.02
CA PHE A 30 -15.94 -10.26 7.21
C PHE A 30 -14.45 -10.59 7.31
N THR A 31 -13.69 -10.13 6.31
CA THR A 31 -12.24 -10.38 6.21
C THR A 31 -11.45 -9.13 6.62
N TRP A 32 -10.20 -9.32 7.05
CA TRP A 32 -9.33 -8.18 7.35
C TRP A 32 -9.15 -7.24 6.15
N GLY A 33 -9.01 -7.82 4.96
CA GLY A 33 -8.88 -7.08 3.71
C GLY A 33 -10.10 -6.24 3.30
N ALA A 34 -11.26 -6.46 3.92
CA ALA A 34 -12.45 -5.63 3.70
C ALA A 34 -12.36 -4.27 4.42
N VAL A 35 -11.50 -4.16 5.45
CA VAL A 35 -11.27 -2.92 6.20
C VAL A 35 -9.85 -2.39 6.03
N ASN A 36 -8.88 -3.28 5.80
CA ASN A 36 -7.49 -2.95 5.51
C ASN A 36 -7.20 -3.11 4.02
N HIS A 37 -7.00 -1.99 3.34
CA HIS A 37 -6.69 -1.92 1.91
C HIS A 37 -5.63 -0.84 1.68
N VAL A 38 -5.20 -0.61 0.44
CA VAL A 38 -4.11 0.33 0.14
C VAL A 38 -4.44 1.76 0.59
N GLY A 39 -5.59 2.30 0.18
CA GLY A 39 -6.10 3.60 0.63
C GLY A 39 -5.20 4.82 0.34
N ILE A 40 -4.34 4.74 -0.70
CA ILE A 40 -3.47 5.85 -1.11
C ILE A 40 -4.24 6.75 -2.07
N HIS A 41 -4.35 8.03 -1.71
CA HIS A 41 -5.08 9.02 -2.50
C HIS A 41 -4.25 10.28 -2.73
N HIS A 42 -4.29 10.81 -3.95
CA HIS A 42 -3.68 12.09 -4.24
C HIS A 42 -4.40 13.22 -3.48
N PRO A 43 -3.70 14.19 -2.86
CA PRO A 43 -4.33 15.24 -2.06
C PRO A 43 -5.41 16.03 -2.82
N LEU A 44 -5.18 16.28 -4.11
CA LEU A 44 -6.14 17.00 -4.98
C LEU A 44 -7.33 16.14 -5.40
N ALA A 45 -7.27 14.81 -5.29
CA ALA A 45 -8.38 13.93 -5.70
C ALA A 45 -9.64 14.13 -4.85
N ARG A 46 -9.48 14.70 -3.64
CA ARG A 46 -10.61 15.11 -2.79
C ARG A 46 -11.38 16.32 -3.34
N ALA A 47 -10.71 17.18 -4.10
CA ALA A 47 -11.28 18.43 -4.62
C ALA A 47 -11.67 18.34 -6.10
N VAL A 48 -11.04 17.44 -6.86
CA VAL A 48 -11.21 17.33 -8.31
C VAL A 48 -11.85 15.98 -8.67
N PRO A 49 -13.15 15.97 -9.06
CA PRO A 49 -13.83 14.74 -9.47
C PRO A 49 -13.10 14.02 -10.60
N GLY A 50 -12.92 12.71 -10.45
CA GLY A 50 -12.31 11.85 -11.45
C GLY A 50 -10.77 11.84 -11.47
N LEU A 51 -10.11 12.75 -10.73
CA LEU A 51 -8.64 12.80 -10.69
C LEU A 51 -8.04 11.52 -10.09
N SER A 52 -8.70 10.90 -9.11
CA SER A 52 -8.27 9.63 -8.50
C SER A 52 -8.08 8.51 -9.52
N ARG A 53 -8.85 8.47 -10.61
CA ARG A 53 -8.71 7.45 -11.67
C ARG A 53 -7.39 7.56 -12.42
N LEU A 54 -6.76 8.73 -12.37
CA LEU A 54 -5.49 9.02 -13.01
C LEU A 54 -4.34 8.94 -12.01
N THR A 55 -4.55 9.37 -10.76
CA THR A 55 -3.46 9.60 -9.80
C THR A 55 -3.32 8.52 -8.73
N ASP A 56 -4.40 7.81 -8.42
CA ASP A 56 -4.43 6.89 -7.30
C ASP A 56 -4.11 5.47 -7.79
N PRO A 57 -3.26 4.72 -7.07
CA PRO A 57 -3.03 3.32 -7.40
C PRO A 57 -4.31 2.48 -7.16
N SER A 58 -4.29 1.24 -7.63
CA SER A 58 -5.39 0.30 -7.39
C SER A 58 -5.61 0.07 -5.90
N ASP A 59 -6.83 0.29 -5.42
CA ASP A 59 -7.20 0.10 -4.03
C ASP A 59 -7.55 -1.37 -3.74
N LEU A 60 -6.54 -2.13 -3.30
CA LEU A 60 -6.63 -3.58 -3.11
C LEU A 60 -6.55 -3.96 -1.63
N PRO A 61 -7.15 -5.10 -1.23
CA PRO A 61 -7.04 -5.63 0.12
C PRO A 61 -5.60 -5.90 0.54
N GLU A 62 -5.27 -5.54 1.78
CA GLU A 62 -3.93 -5.66 2.34
C GLU A 62 -3.88 -6.51 3.61
N ALA A 63 -2.72 -7.14 3.81
CA ALA A 63 -2.34 -7.74 5.08
C ALA A 63 -1.43 -6.79 5.85
N GLY A 64 -1.28 -7.04 7.15
CA GLY A 64 -0.46 -6.21 8.03
C GLY A 64 -1.28 -5.50 9.11
N ASP A 65 -0.55 -4.77 9.95
CA ASP A 65 -1.04 -3.92 11.03
C ASP A 65 0.12 -3.01 11.47
N THR A 66 -0.11 -2.09 12.40
CA THR A 66 0.90 -1.18 12.96
C THR A 66 1.94 -1.85 13.84
N MET A 67 1.67 -3.07 14.32
CA MET A 67 2.50 -3.78 15.32
C MET A 67 3.14 -5.08 14.79
N VAL A 68 3.22 -5.25 13.47
CA VAL A 68 3.83 -6.42 12.82
C VAL A 68 4.85 -5.98 11.78
N PRO A 69 5.79 -6.85 11.33
CA PRO A 69 6.81 -6.47 10.35
C PRO A 69 6.24 -5.88 9.05
N ARG A 70 5.10 -6.40 8.60
CA ARG A 70 4.32 -5.79 7.51
C ARG A 70 3.48 -4.65 8.09
N VAL A 71 4.13 -3.50 8.32
CA VAL A 71 3.45 -2.26 8.71
C VAL A 71 2.60 -1.74 7.56
N GLN A 72 1.29 -2.04 7.61
CA GLN A 72 0.32 -1.66 6.59
C GLN A 72 -1.10 -1.62 7.18
N ILE A 73 -1.71 -0.45 7.14
CA ILE A 73 -3.14 -0.19 7.36
C ILE A 73 -3.67 0.70 6.23
N THR A 74 -4.98 0.92 6.15
CA THR A 74 -5.56 1.80 5.13
C THR A 74 -4.95 3.20 5.14
N GLY A 75 -4.31 3.58 4.03
CA GLY A 75 -3.66 4.88 3.85
C GLY A 75 -2.34 5.07 4.60
N PHE A 76 -1.76 4.01 5.21
CA PHE A 76 -0.49 4.10 5.92
C PHE A 76 0.32 2.79 5.83
N GLY A 77 1.62 2.90 5.62
CA GLY A 77 2.52 1.76 5.65
C GLY A 77 3.96 2.17 5.38
N ALA A 78 4.79 1.19 5.01
CA ALA A 78 6.19 1.44 4.68
C ALA A 78 6.31 2.38 3.47
N SER A 79 6.85 3.59 3.68
CA SER A 79 7.17 4.53 2.61
C SER A 79 8.26 4.00 1.67
N GLU A 80 9.10 3.10 2.18
CA GLU A 80 10.21 2.49 1.46
C GLU A 80 10.62 1.17 2.13
N ARG A 81 11.10 0.22 1.33
CA ARG A 81 11.88 -0.93 1.78
C ARG A 81 13.17 -0.98 0.96
N LEU A 82 14.30 -0.79 1.62
CA LEU A 82 15.63 -0.78 1.02
C LEU A 82 16.48 -1.89 1.64
N VAL A 83 17.09 -2.72 0.79
CA VAL A 83 18.08 -3.72 1.19
C VAL A 83 19.28 -3.56 0.27
N VAL A 84 20.44 -3.22 0.82
CA VAL A 84 21.67 -3.00 0.04
C VAL A 84 22.89 -3.30 0.89
N SER A 85 23.95 -3.78 0.25
CA SER A 85 25.27 -3.94 0.86
C SER A 85 26.30 -3.11 0.08
N PRO A 86 27.26 -2.45 0.75
CA PRO A 86 28.28 -1.66 0.06
C PRO A 86 29.09 -2.51 -0.94
N GLY A 87 29.22 -2.03 -2.18
CA GLY A 87 29.90 -2.74 -3.27
C GLY A 87 29.08 -3.85 -3.94
N TRP A 88 27.83 -4.05 -3.50
CA TRP A 88 26.88 -5.02 -4.05
C TRP A 88 25.55 -4.34 -4.40
N GLU A 89 25.60 -3.07 -4.84
CA GLU A 89 24.42 -2.29 -5.20
C GLU A 89 23.61 -2.94 -6.34
N GLY A 90 24.28 -3.72 -7.20
CA GLY A 90 23.64 -4.52 -8.26
C GLY A 90 22.68 -5.61 -7.75
N GLU A 91 22.82 -6.03 -6.50
CA GLU A 91 21.91 -6.97 -5.82
C GLU A 91 20.96 -6.25 -4.85
N GLY A 92 21.06 -4.92 -4.77
CA GLY A 92 20.19 -4.12 -3.92
C GLY A 92 18.74 -4.19 -4.36
N LEU A 93 17.83 -4.06 -3.39
CA LEU A 93 16.39 -4.00 -3.59
C LEU A 93 15.85 -2.66 -3.07
N LEU A 94 14.97 -2.04 -3.86
CA LEU A 94 14.24 -0.84 -3.49
C LEU A 94 12.76 -1.01 -3.85
N SER A 95 11.88 -0.88 -2.87
CA SER A 95 10.44 -0.95 -3.08
C SER A 95 9.73 0.22 -2.42
N MET A 96 8.88 0.91 -3.17
CA MET A 96 8.14 2.09 -2.74
C MET A 96 6.67 1.97 -3.16
N PRO A 97 5.73 2.57 -2.40
CA PRO A 97 4.31 2.53 -2.70
C PRO A 97 3.94 3.32 -3.96
N SER A 98 4.80 4.24 -4.40
CA SER A 98 4.65 5.00 -5.64
C SER A 98 5.97 5.02 -6.40
N THR A 99 5.94 5.51 -7.64
CA THR A 99 7.18 5.66 -8.44
C THR A 99 7.96 6.90 -8.04
N GLN A 100 9.23 6.94 -8.45
CA GLN A 100 10.07 8.13 -8.35
C GLN A 100 9.56 9.30 -9.21
N GLY A 101 8.72 9.04 -10.21
CA GLY A 101 8.12 10.05 -11.08
C GLY A 101 6.72 10.46 -10.59
N GLY A 102 6.46 11.77 -10.60
CA GLY A 102 5.13 12.32 -10.31
C GLY A 102 4.17 12.35 -11.50
N ASN A 103 4.54 11.80 -12.67
CA ASN A 103 3.70 11.84 -13.86
C ASN A 103 2.79 10.59 -13.94
N PRO A 104 1.47 10.73 -13.73
CA PRO A 104 0.55 9.60 -13.76
C PRO A 104 0.45 8.91 -15.13
N LEU A 105 0.81 9.60 -16.22
CA LEU A 105 0.76 9.05 -17.58
C LEU A 105 2.03 8.28 -17.98
N SER A 106 3.02 8.19 -17.08
CA SER A 106 4.32 7.62 -17.43
C SER A 106 4.33 6.09 -17.54
N GLY A 107 3.31 5.39 -17.03
CA GLY A 107 3.20 3.93 -17.08
C GLY A 107 4.20 3.16 -16.19
N TYR A 108 5.18 3.85 -15.58
CA TYR A 108 6.16 3.25 -14.67
C TYR A 108 5.59 2.95 -13.26
N GLY A 109 4.34 3.38 -13.02
CA GLY A 109 3.52 3.22 -11.81
C GLY A 109 3.41 1.82 -11.26
N ASP A 110 2.80 1.00 -12.10
CA ASP A 110 1.96 -0.07 -11.59
C ASP A 110 2.79 -1.28 -11.18
N ALA A 111 3.87 -1.58 -11.92
CA ALA A 111 4.75 -2.70 -11.61
C ALA A 111 5.51 -2.50 -10.29
N ALA A 112 5.99 -1.28 -10.03
CA ALA A 112 6.66 -0.94 -8.78
C ALA A 112 5.68 -0.98 -7.60
N HIS A 113 4.47 -0.44 -7.80
CA HIS A 113 3.41 -0.47 -6.79
C HIS A 113 2.97 -1.91 -6.46
N GLU A 114 2.75 -2.76 -7.48
CA GLU A 114 2.39 -4.17 -7.27
C GLU A 114 3.50 -4.92 -6.51
N ALA A 115 4.77 -4.68 -6.86
CA ALA A 115 5.90 -5.29 -6.17
C ALA A 115 5.94 -4.85 -4.69
N TRP A 116 5.72 -3.57 -4.39
CA TRP A 116 5.61 -3.06 -3.03
C TRP A 116 4.47 -3.68 -2.24
N ARG A 117 3.30 -3.82 -2.89
CA ARG A 117 2.10 -4.38 -2.29
C ARG A 117 2.28 -5.86 -1.95
N LEU A 118 2.89 -6.61 -2.85
CA LEU A 118 3.10 -8.05 -2.68
C LEU A 118 4.38 -8.38 -1.90
N GLY A 119 5.21 -7.38 -1.58
CA GLY A 119 6.52 -7.59 -0.97
C GLY A 119 7.48 -8.36 -1.89
N ARG A 120 7.32 -8.21 -3.21
CA ARG A 120 8.19 -8.85 -4.19
C ARG A 120 9.52 -8.07 -4.31
N PRO A 121 10.64 -8.76 -4.56
CA PRO A 121 11.90 -8.09 -4.87
C PRO A 121 11.74 -7.12 -6.05
N TYR A 122 12.23 -5.90 -5.88
CA TYR A 122 12.30 -4.89 -6.95
C TYR A 122 13.71 -4.28 -6.94
N PRO A 123 14.46 -4.29 -8.06
CA PRO A 123 15.86 -3.88 -8.08
C PRO A 123 16.07 -2.43 -7.63
N LEU A 124 17.15 -2.19 -6.89
CA LEU A 124 17.61 -0.84 -6.51
C LEU A 124 18.08 -0.04 -7.73
N LEU A 125 18.91 -0.66 -8.57
CA LEU A 125 19.48 0.01 -9.72
C LEU A 125 18.47 0.10 -10.87
N PRO A 126 18.52 1.19 -11.67
CA PRO A 126 17.72 1.29 -12.86
C PRO A 126 18.09 0.19 -13.86
N GLY A 127 17.09 -0.28 -14.60
CA GLY A 127 17.31 -1.20 -15.71
C GLY A 127 18.01 -0.55 -16.90
N ARG A 128 17.93 -1.23 -18.05
CA ARG A 128 18.50 -0.73 -19.31
C ARG A 128 17.93 0.66 -19.66
N PRO A 129 18.77 1.65 -20.01
CA PRO A 129 18.30 2.94 -20.48
C PRO A 129 17.40 2.80 -21.70
N VAL A 130 16.26 3.49 -21.70
CA VAL A 130 15.29 3.50 -22.82
C VAL A 130 15.33 4.80 -23.64
N ALA A 131 15.91 5.87 -23.10
CA ALA A 131 16.05 7.17 -23.75
C ALA A 131 17.34 7.87 -23.33
N THR A 132 17.86 8.75 -24.19
CA THR A 132 19.02 9.59 -23.90
C THR A 132 18.70 11.04 -24.24
N LEU A 133 18.93 11.93 -23.28
CA LEU A 133 18.78 13.38 -23.47
C LEU A 133 20.16 14.01 -23.60
N VAL A 134 20.39 14.76 -24.67
CA VAL A 134 21.64 15.52 -24.89
C VAL A 134 21.33 17.01 -24.76
N LEU A 135 21.86 17.64 -23.71
CA LEU A 135 21.74 19.07 -23.49
C LEU A 135 22.80 19.79 -24.31
N ARG A 136 22.39 20.77 -25.13
CA ARG A 136 23.30 21.66 -25.85
C ARG A 136 23.16 23.07 -25.27
N PRO A 137 24.25 23.71 -24.82
CA PRO A 137 24.19 25.10 -24.40
C PRO A 137 23.75 25.98 -25.58
N PRO A 138 23.09 27.12 -25.32
CA PRO A 138 22.88 28.13 -26.35
C PRO A 138 24.25 28.61 -26.86
N GLY A 139 24.38 28.72 -28.18
CA GLY A 139 25.59 29.21 -28.85
C GLY A 139 25.78 30.71 -28.74
#